data_AF-A0A345ZS34-F1
#
_entry.id   AF-A0A345ZS34-F1
#
_cell.length_a   1.000
_cell.length_b   1.000
_cell.length_c   1.000
_cell.angle_alpha   90.00
_cell.angle_beta   90.00
_cell.angle_gamma   90.00
#
_symmetry.space_group_name_H-M   'P 1'
#
loop_
_entity.id
_entity.type
_entity.pdbx_description
1 polymer ?
#
loop_
_entity_poly.entity_id
_entity_poly.type
_entity_poly.pdbx_seq_one_letter_code
_entity_poly.pdbx_strand_id
1 'polypeptide(L)' 'MTYRVYSGPPGSPNISPIAKSQALFKQFSALDDALAWARHVERSGRVPLLIEGDDGTRMDRRDIGNALGVGAREQIGR' A
#
# COMPACT_ATOMS: atom_id res chain seq x y z
N MET A 1 11.02 12.83 -1.17
CA MET A 1 10.14 11.88 -0.49
C MET A 1 10.03 10.63 -1.34
N THR A 2 10.18 9.47 -0.73
CA THR A 2 10.12 8.16 -1.35
C THR A 2 9.19 7.29 -0.52
N TYR A 3 8.35 6.53 -1.19
CA TYR A 3 7.34 5.67 -0.59
C TYR A 3 7.57 4.24 -1.04
N ARG A 4 7.53 3.30 -0.11
CA ARG A 4 7.72 1.86 -0.36
C ARG A 4 6.41 1.14 -0.11
N VAL A 5 5.95 0.41 -1.12
CA VAL A 5 4.74 -0.44 -1.02
C VAL A 5 5.17 -1.89 -0.90
N TYR A 6 4.86 -2.48 0.25
CA TYR A 6 5.05 -3.90 0.52
C TYR A 6 3.79 -4.66 0.13
N SER A 7 3.95 -5.83 -0.49
CA SER A 7 2.83 -6.65 -0.96
C SER A 7 3.07 -8.14 -0.76
N GLY A 8 1.99 -8.91 -0.58
CA GLY A 8 2.06 -10.35 -0.36
C GLY A 8 0.88 -11.11 -0.98
N PRO A 9 0.89 -12.45 -0.94
CA PRO A 9 -0.25 -13.26 -1.33
C PRO A 9 -1.48 -13.00 -0.43
N PRO A 10 -2.70 -13.30 -0.88
CA PRO A 10 -3.90 -13.26 -0.04
C PRO A 10 -3.71 -14.06 1.26
N GLY A 11 -4.27 -13.57 2.37
CA GLY A 11 -4.12 -14.18 3.69
C GLY A 11 -2.78 -13.89 4.38
N SER A 12 -1.86 -13.15 3.76
CA SER A 12 -0.63 -12.69 4.42
C SER A 12 -0.94 -12.00 5.75
N PRO A 13 -0.15 -12.24 6.82
CA PRO A 13 -0.28 -11.49 8.06
C PRO A 13 0.14 -10.03 7.88
N ASN A 14 -0.12 -9.19 8.89
CA ASN A 14 0.49 -7.87 8.95
C ASN A 14 2.02 -8.02 9.01
N ILE A 15 2.74 -7.11 8.35
CA ILE A 15 4.19 -7.22 8.24
C ILE A 15 4.88 -6.74 9.53
N SER A 16 5.47 -7.67 10.25
CA SER A 16 6.29 -7.36 11.43
C SER A 16 7.59 -6.65 11.01
N PRO A 17 8.22 -5.83 11.89
CA PRO A 17 9.46 -5.11 11.56
C PRO A 17 10.59 -6.01 11.03
N ILE A 18 10.75 -7.20 11.61
CA ILE A 18 11.76 -8.19 11.18
C ILE A 18 11.42 -8.74 9.79
N ALA A 19 10.16 -9.15 9.57
CA ALA A 19 9.70 -9.66 8.28
C ALA A 19 9.81 -8.60 7.17
N LYS A 20 9.60 -7.32 7.51
CA LYS A 20 9.75 -6.19 6.60
C LYS A 20 11.15 -6.08 6.02
N SER A 21 12.19 -6.37 6.81
CA SER A 21 13.59 -6.29 6.37
C SER A 21 13.89 -7.23 5.20
N GLN A 22 13.14 -8.34 5.10
CA GLN A 22 13.30 -9.34 4.03
C GLN A 22 12.19 -9.29 2.97
N ALA A 23 11.22 -8.39 3.12
CA ALA A 23 10.10 -8.32 2.20
C ALA A 23 10.41 -7.49 0.97
N LEU A 24 9.96 -7.97 -0.18
CA LEU A 24 10.02 -7.21 -1.42
C LEU A 24 9.06 -6.02 -1.36
N PHE A 25 9.54 -4.88 -1.83
CA PHE A 25 8.77 -3.66 -1.99
C PHE A 25 9.01 -3.04 -3.36
N LYS A 26 8.06 -2.21 -3.79
CA LYS A 26 8.25 -1.28 -4.90
C LYS A 26 8.29 0.15 -4.37
N GLN A 27 9.24 0.93 -4.87
CA GLN A 27 9.45 2.32 -4.45
C GLN A 27 8.84 3.30 -5.45
N PHE A 28 8.31 4.40 -4.94
CA PHE A 28 7.69 5.51 -5.67
C PHE A 28 8.16 6.85 -5.11
N SER A 29 8.11 7.91 -5.90
CA SER A 29 8.45 9.28 -5.48
C SER A 29 7.26 10.07 -4.92
N ALA A 30 6.04 9.59 -5.11
CA ALA A 30 4.81 10.24 -4.64
C ALA A 30 3.89 9.23 -3.93
N LEU A 31 3.14 9.72 -2.93
CA LEU A 31 2.18 8.90 -2.19
C LEU A 31 1.02 8.46 -3.10
N ASP A 32 0.57 9.32 -4.01
CA ASP A 32 -0.49 9.00 -4.97
C ASP A 32 -0.10 7.83 -5.89
N ASP A 33 1.15 7.79 -6.37
CA ASP A 33 1.66 6.67 -7.17
C ASP A 33 1.74 5.38 -6.35
N ALA A 34 2.12 5.48 -5.07
CA ALA A 34 2.14 4.36 -4.15
C ALA A 34 0.73 3.80 -3.90
N LEU A 35 -0.28 4.67 -3.73
CA LEU A 35 -1.69 4.29 -3.59
C LEU A 35 -2.25 3.69 -4.89
N ALA A 36 -1.93 4.28 -6.04
CA ALA A 36 -2.30 3.73 -7.35
C ALA A 36 -1.71 2.32 -7.55
N TRP A 37 -0.45 2.11 -7.14
CA TRP A 37 0.16 0.79 -7.14
C TRP A 37 -0.50 -0.18 -6.16
N ALA A 38 -0.87 0.26 -4.94
CA ALA A 38 -1.59 -0.57 -3.99
C ALA A 38 -2.93 -1.05 -4.55
N ARG A 39 -3.67 -0.18 -5.24
CA ARG A 39 -4.89 -0.54 -5.98
C ARG A 39 -4.62 -1.56 -7.09
N HIS A 40 -3.53 -1.41 -7.84
CA HIS A 40 -3.12 -2.36 -8.86
C HIS A 40 -2.77 -3.74 -8.25
N VAL A 41 -2.10 -3.75 -7.09
CA VAL A 41 -1.79 -4.98 -6.33
C VAL A 41 -3.08 -5.73 -5.98
N GLU A 42 -4.11 -5.05 -5.43
CA GLU A 42 -5.41 -5.68 -5.15
C GLU A 42 -6.05 -6.27 -6.41
N ARG A 43 -6.06 -5.51 -7.51
CA ARG A 43 -6.63 -5.96 -8.80
C ARG A 43 -5.87 -7.12 -9.44
N SER A 44 -4.60 -7.32 -9.09
CA SER A 44 -3.78 -8.44 -9.57
C SER A 44 -3.86 -9.69 -8.67
N GLY A 45 -4.75 -9.70 -7.67
CA GLY A 45 -4.95 -10.85 -6.78
C GLY A 45 -3.91 -10.97 -5.66
N ARG A 46 -3.15 -9.90 -5.40
CA ARG A 46 -2.23 -9.78 -4.27
C ARG A 46 -2.78 -8.75 -3.29
N VAL A 47 -2.18 -8.63 -2.11
CA VAL A 47 -2.63 -7.67 -1.10
C VAL A 47 -1.52 -6.67 -0.77
N PRO A 48 -1.81 -5.36 -0.75
CA PRO A 48 -0.90 -4.39 -0.16
C PRO A 48 -0.87 -4.58 1.36
N LEU A 49 0.33 -4.57 1.94
CA LEU A 49 0.56 -4.89 3.34
C LEU A 49 0.90 -3.65 4.17
N LEU A 50 1.66 -2.73 3.58
CA LEU A 50 2.23 -1.57 4.24
C LEU A 50 2.70 -0.57 3.18
N ILE A 51 2.46 0.72 3.43
CA ILE A 51 3.12 1.84 2.76
C ILE A 51 3.94 2.59 3.81
N GLU A 52 5.20 2.84 3.53
CA GLU A 52 6.07 3.67 4.38
C GLU A 52 6.80 4.72 3.55
N GLY A 53 6.84 5.95 4.05
CA GLY A 53 7.62 7.05 3.50
C GLY A 53 8.85 7.40 4.36
N ASP A 54 9.88 7.99 3.76
CA ASP A 54 11.00 8.60 4.53
C ASP A 54 10.60 9.86 5.32
N ASP A 55 9.42 10.40 5.03
CA ASP A 55 8.78 11.53 5.70
C ASP A 55 8.03 11.13 6.99
N GLY A 56 8.09 9.86 7.38
CA GLY A 56 7.36 9.32 8.54
C GLY A 56 5.96 8.80 8.20
N THR A 57 5.53 8.87 6.93
CA THR A 57 4.28 8.24 6.49
C THR A 57 4.31 6.75 6.80
N ARG A 58 3.25 6.24 7.42
CA ARG A 58 3.05 4.81 7.66
C ARG A 58 1.56 4.49 7.52
N MET A 59 1.23 3.62 6.58
CA MET A 59 -0.14 3.14 6.36
C MET A 59 -0.15 1.62 6.41
N ASP A 60 -0.83 1.05 7.39
CA ASP A 60 -1.03 -0.39 7.45
C ASP A 60 -2.16 -0.83 6.50
N ARG A 61 -2.43 -2.14 6.45
CA ARG A 61 -3.46 -2.69 5.56
C ARG A 61 -4.83 -2.02 5.72
N ARG A 62 -5.23 -1.67 6.95
CA ARG A 62 -6.52 -1.00 7.20
C ARG A 62 -6.48 0.43 6.67
N ASP A 63 -5.40 1.16 6.94
CA ASP A 63 -5.23 2.54 6.43
C ASP A 63 -5.25 2.58 4.90
N ILE A 64 -4.55 1.64 4.26
CA ILE A 64 -4.53 1.47 2.80
C ILE A 64 -5.95 1.18 2.30
N GLY A 65 -6.64 0.19 2.88
CA GLY A 65 -8.01 -0.15 2.49
C GLY A 65 -8.98 1.03 2.62
N ASN A 66 -8.87 1.81 3.70
CA ASN A 66 -9.65 3.02 3.90
C ASN A 66 -9.36 4.07 2.82
N ALA A 67 -8.08 4.35 2.54
CA ALA A 67 -7.67 5.31 1.51
C ALA A 67 -8.15 4.89 0.10
N LEU A 68 -8.02 3.61 -0.24
CA LEU A 68 -8.49 3.06 -1.51
C LEU A 68 -10.02 3.04 -1.62
N GLY A 69 -10.72 2.95 -0.50
CA GLY A 69 -12.19 3.05 -0.42
C GLY A 69 -12.70 4.48 -0.61
N VAL A 70 -12.00 5.48 -0.07
CA VAL A 70 -12.34 6.90 -0.24
C VAL A 70 -12.16 7.32 -1.71
N GLY A 71 -11.00 7.05 -2.32
CA GLY A 71 -10.76 7.39 -3.72
C GLY A 71 -11.70 6.68 -4.71
N ALA A 72 -12.24 5.51 -4.34
CA ALA A 72 -13.29 4.86 -5.12
C ALA A 72 -14.57 5.70 -5.16
N ARG A 73 -15.00 6.27 -4.03
CA ARG A 73 -16.25 7.04 -3.92
C ARG A 73 -16.19 8.36 -4.69
N GLU A 74 -15.03 9.00 -4.72
CA GLU A 74 -14.83 10.26 -5.46
C GLU A 74 -14.88 10.07 -6.98
N GLN A 75 -14.51 8.90 -7.49
CA GLN A 75 -14.51 8.60 -8.93
C GLN A 75 -15.91 8.25 -9.48
N ILE A 76 -16.87 7.86 -8.64
CA ILE A 76 -18.26 7.56 -9.04
C ILE A 76 -19.13 8.83 -9.00
N GLY A 77 -18.71 9.87 -8.27
CA GLY A 77 -19.44 11.13 -8.10
C GLY A 77 -19.12 12.22 -9.13
N ARG A 78 -18.47 11.87 -10.25
CA ARG A 78 -18.05 12.82 -11.30
C ARG A 78 -18.62 12.47 -12.65
#